data_AF-A0A956UKF4-F1
#
_entry.id   AF-A0A956UKF4-F1
#
_cell.length_a   1.000
_cell.length_b   1.000
_cell.length_c   1.000
_cell.angle_alpha   90.00
_cell.angle_beta   90.00
_cell.angle_gamma   90.00
#
_symmetry.space_group_name_H-M   'P 1'
#
loop_
_entity.id
_entity.type
_entity.pdbx_description
1 polymer ?
#
loop_
_entity_poly.entity_id
_entity_poly.type
_entity_poly.pdbx_seq_one_letter_code
_entity_poly.pdbx_strand_id
1 'polypeptide(L)'
;MDWWRIVHILSMIWLGAGLGAVYLPILRAWASKDLEYQAYALIEAANSETRVLLPGAMATGTTGFFWAVAAEYNFVRDGWLGALTLSFIVVYLVCLPLLGFGLRRARLAVLIARRDGKTDELADVLADRVPIVFGTILVLSVP
;
A
#
# COMPACT_ATOMS: atom_id res chain seq x y z
N MET A 1 22.41 -20.25 -5.29
CA MET A 1 21.34 -19.25 -5.10
C MET A 1 20.07 -19.87 -5.64
N ASP A 2 19.12 -20.16 -4.76
CA ASP A 2 17.88 -20.81 -5.17
C ASP A 2 17.04 -19.84 -5.98
N TRP A 3 16.51 -20.29 -7.13
CA TRP A 3 15.71 -19.50 -8.05
C TRP A 3 14.57 -18.74 -7.35
N TRP A 4 13.95 -19.37 -6.34
CA TRP A 4 12.92 -18.77 -5.49
C TRP A 4 13.37 -17.51 -4.75
N ARG A 5 14.63 -17.46 -4.28
CA ARG A 5 15.17 -16.28 -3.61
C ARG A 5 15.27 -15.09 -4.57
N ILE A 6 15.65 -15.33 -5.82
CA ILE A 6 15.73 -14.28 -6.86
C ILE A 6 14.33 -13.72 -7.13
N VAL A 7 13.36 -14.61 -7.36
CA VAL A 7 11.97 -14.20 -7.62
C VAL A 7 11.37 -13.46 -6.42
N HIS A 8 11.71 -13.87 -5.20
CA HIS A 8 11.28 -13.19 -3.98
C HIS A 8 11.86 -11.78 -3.86
N ILE A 9 13.16 -11.61 -4.10
CA ILE A 9 13.80 -10.28 -4.11
C ILE A 9 13.18 -9.36 -5.16
N LEU A 10 12.93 -9.87 -6.37
CA LEU A 10 12.24 -9.10 -7.42
C LEU A 10 10.83 -8.68 -6.99
N SER A 11 10.11 -9.57 -6.29
CA SER A 11 8.79 -9.27 -5.75
C SER A 11 8.84 -8.19 -4.66
N MET A 12 9.84 -8.22 -3.78
CA MET A 12 10.06 -7.16 -2.79
C MET A 12 10.37 -5.81 -3.44
N ILE A 13 11.16 -5.79 -4.53
CA ILE A 13 11.43 -4.56 -5.29
C ILE A 13 10.13 -4.02 -5.90
N TRP A 14 9.30 -4.89 -6.48
CA TRP A 14 8.00 -4.49 -7.02
C TRP A 14 7.09 -3.93 -5.91
N LEU A 15 7.00 -4.61 -4.77
CA LEU A 15 6.27 -4.12 -3.60
C LEU A 15 6.76 -2.74 -3.15
N GLY A 16 8.08 -2.55 -3.03
CA GLY A 16 8.68 -1.26 -2.68
C GLY A 16 8.35 -0.15 -3.68
N ALA A 17 8.39 -0.46 -4.98
CA ALA A 17 7.95 0.46 -6.03
C ALA A 17 6.46 0.82 -5.91
N GLY A 18 5.61 -0.17 -5.60
CA GLY A 18 4.19 0.04 -5.35
C GLY A 18 3.93 0.94 -4.13
N LEU A 19 4.66 0.73 -3.03
CA LEU A 19 4.56 1.56 -1.83
C LEU A 19 4.97 3.00 -2.12
N GLY A 20 6.07 3.21 -2.84
CA GLY A 20 6.50 4.55 -3.26
C GLY A 20 5.48 5.22 -4.19
N ALA A 21 4.93 4.48 -5.15
CA ALA A 21 3.94 4.97 -6.11
C ALA A 21 2.60 5.35 -5.46
N VAL A 22 2.27 4.79 -4.30
CA VAL A 22 1.03 5.11 -3.56
C VAL A 22 1.28 6.15 -2.48
N TYR A 23 2.32 5.97 -1.66
CA TYR A 23 2.57 6.80 -0.49
C TYR A 23 3.03 8.22 -0.85
N LEU A 24 3.87 8.38 -1.87
CA LEU A 24 4.36 9.70 -2.26
C LEU A 24 3.23 10.61 -2.80
N PRO A 25 2.33 10.14 -3.70
CA PRO A 25 1.20 10.97 -4.13
C PRO A 25 0.21 11.26 -3.00
N ILE A 26 0.01 10.34 -2.04
CA ILE A 26 -0.77 10.63 -0.83
C ILE A 26 -0.14 11.83 -0.10
N LEU A 27 1.15 11.77 0.26
CA LEU A 27 1.79 12.90 0.98
C LEU A 27 1.69 14.22 0.20
N ARG A 28 1.89 14.18 -1.11
CA ARG A 28 1.80 15.34 -2.01
C ARG A 28 0.39 15.93 -2.07
N ALA A 29 -0.65 15.09 -2.10
CA ALA A 29 -2.03 15.54 -2.06
C ALA A 29 -2.34 16.28 -0.75
N TRP A 30 -1.89 15.76 0.38
CA TRP A 30 -2.13 16.41 1.68
C TRP A 30 -1.29 17.67 1.91
N ALA A 31 -0.11 17.76 1.30
CA ALA A 31 0.74 18.95 1.40
C ALA A 31 0.26 20.10 0.49
N SER A 32 -0.42 19.79 -0.61
CA SER A 32 -0.88 20.80 -1.58
C SER A 32 -2.18 21.47 -1.14
N LYS A 33 -2.37 22.74 -1.54
CA LYS A 33 -3.63 23.48 -1.40
C LYS A 33 -4.37 23.64 -2.74
N ASP A 34 -3.72 23.25 -3.84
CA ASP A 34 -4.28 23.29 -5.20
C ASP A 34 -5.14 22.05 -5.44
N LEU A 35 -6.42 22.30 -5.72
CA LEU A 35 -7.43 21.27 -5.91
C LEU A 35 -7.13 20.37 -7.12
N GLU A 36 -6.60 20.92 -8.21
CA GLU A 36 -6.29 20.13 -9.40
C GLU A 36 -5.14 19.18 -9.14
N TYR A 37 -4.10 19.67 -8.47
CA TYR A 37 -2.97 18.85 -8.07
C TYR A 37 -3.37 17.77 -7.05
N GLN A 38 -4.22 18.11 -6.08
CA GLN A 38 -4.78 17.14 -5.13
C GLN A 38 -5.56 16.04 -5.85
N ALA A 39 -6.40 16.39 -6.82
CA ALA A 39 -7.17 15.43 -7.61
C ALA A 39 -6.25 14.48 -8.37
N TYR A 40 -5.26 15.03 -9.08
CA TYR A 40 -4.28 14.24 -9.81
C TYR A 40 -3.54 13.25 -8.89
N ALA A 41 -3.01 13.73 -7.76
CA ALA A 41 -2.22 12.92 -6.85
C ALA A 41 -3.04 11.80 -6.17
N LEU A 42 -4.28 12.06 -5.78
CA LEU A 42 -5.16 11.05 -5.17
C LEU A 42 -5.63 9.99 -6.18
N ILE A 43 -5.93 10.41 -7.42
CA ILE A 43 -6.29 9.48 -8.50
C ILE A 43 -5.09 8.57 -8.84
N GLU A 44 -3.89 9.16 -8.91
CA GLU A 44 -2.67 8.42 -9.18
C GLU A 44 -2.35 7.41 -8.07
N ALA A 45 -2.49 7.81 -6.80
CA ALA A 45 -2.35 6.90 -5.66
C ALA A 45 -3.32 5.71 -5.74
N ALA A 46 -4.61 5.96 -5.98
CA ALA A 46 -5.63 4.91 -6.07
C ALA A 46 -5.40 3.96 -7.26
N ASN A 47 -4.94 4.48 -8.41
CA ASN A 47 -4.62 3.65 -9.56
C ASN A 47 -3.35 2.83 -9.31
N SER A 48 -2.31 3.41 -8.72
CA SER A 48 -1.06 2.73 -8.37
C SER A 48 -1.26 1.65 -7.31
N GLU A 49 -2.20 1.85 -6.38
CA GLU A 49 -2.56 0.87 -5.36
C GLU A 49 -3.01 -0.45 -6.01
N THR A 50 -3.96 -0.36 -6.93
CA THR A 50 -4.55 -1.54 -7.59
C THR A 50 -3.62 -2.15 -8.65
N ARG A 51 -2.83 -1.33 -9.35
CA ARG A 51 -1.99 -1.78 -10.47
C ARG A 51 -0.61 -2.26 -10.07
N VAL A 52 -0.05 -1.74 -8.97
CA VAL A 52 1.35 -1.97 -8.60
C VAL A 52 1.47 -2.51 -7.18
N LEU A 53 0.90 -1.82 -6.19
CA LEU A 53 1.07 -2.18 -4.79
C LEU A 53 0.43 -3.53 -4.46
N LEU A 54 -0.83 -3.74 -4.82
CA LEU A 54 -1.56 -4.98 -4.53
C LEU A 54 -0.90 -6.20 -5.21
N PRO A 55 -0.57 -6.18 -6.53
CA PRO A 55 0.18 -7.26 -7.15
C PRO A 55 1.55 -7.50 -6.52
N GLY A 56 2.30 -6.44 -6.18
CA GLY A 56 3.61 -6.56 -5.52
C GLY A 56 3.51 -7.20 -4.13
N ALA A 57 2.49 -6.84 -3.35
CA ALA A 57 2.19 -7.47 -2.06
C ALA A 57 1.87 -8.96 -2.23
N MET A 58 0.98 -9.31 -3.16
CA MET A 58 0.63 -10.70 -3.43
C MET A 58 1.82 -11.52 -3.93
N ALA A 59 2.63 -10.97 -4.83
CA ALA A 59 3.85 -11.60 -5.33
C ALA A 59 4.85 -11.83 -4.19
N THR A 60 5.03 -10.86 -3.30
CA THR A 60 5.95 -10.98 -2.15
C THR A 60 5.50 -12.08 -1.19
N GLY A 61 4.20 -12.14 -0.85
CA GLY A 61 3.66 -13.18 0.02
C GLY A 61 3.79 -14.58 -0.56
N THR A 62 3.42 -14.76 -1.83
CA THR A 62 3.49 -16.06 -2.51
C THR A 62 4.94 -16.53 -2.67
N THR A 63 5.83 -15.69 -3.18
CA THR A 63 7.23 -16.03 -3.41
C THR A 63 8.01 -16.24 -2.12
N GLY A 64 7.68 -15.50 -1.05
CA GLY A 64 8.27 -15.69 0.28
C GLY A 64 7.90 -17.04 0.88
N PHE A 65 6.63 -17.45 0.73
CA PHE A 65 6.17 -18.78 1.15
C PHE A 65 6.91 -19.90 0.41
N PHE A 66 6.96 -19.84 -0.93
CA PHE A 66 7.65 -20.88 -1.72
C PHE A 66 9.16 -20.90 -1.47
N TRP A 67 9.78 -19.74 -1.26
CA TRP A 67 11.19 -19.68 -0.86
C TRP A 67 11.42 -20.38 0.48
N ALA A 68 10.57 -20.12 1.48
CA ALA A 68 10.70 -20.75 2.79
C ALA A 68 10.48 -22.27 2.74
N VAL A 69 9.51 -22.75 1.94
CA VAL A 69 9.29 -24.19 1.70
C VAL A 69 10.49 -24.82 1.00
N ALA A 70 11.04 -24.17 -0.04
CA ALA A 70 12.19 -24.67 -0.78
C ALA A 70 13.47 -24.73 0.07
N ALA A 71 13.58 -23.87 1.07
CA ALA A 71 14.66 -23.86 2.04
C ALA A 71 14.41 -24.78 3.25
N GLU A 72 13.36 -25.61 3.21
CA GLU A 72 12.98 -26.57 4.25
C GLU A 72 12.70 -25.95 5.63
N TYR A 73 12.34 -24.66 5.67
CA TYR A 73 11.95 -24.01 6.93
C TYR A 73 10.59 -24.53 7.42
N ASN A 74 10.44 -24.60 8.73
CA ASN A 74 9.22 -25.03 9.38
C ASN A 74 8.50 -23.83 10.00
N PHE A 75 7.40 -23.40 9.37
CA PHE A 75 6.61 -22.24 9.81
C PHE A 75 6.10 -22.28 11.26
N VAL A 76 6.02 -23.48 11.87
CA VAL A 76 5.56 -23.66 13.26
C VAL A 76 6.73 -23.70 14.23
N ARG A 77 7.84 -24.36 13.84
CA ARG A 77 9.03 -24.51 14.69
C ARG A 77 9.93 -23.27 14.64
N ASP A 78 10.01 -22.63 13.49
CA ASP A 78 10.75 -21.40 13.24
C ASP A 78 9.86 -20.20 13.60
N GLY A 79 9.77 -19.91 14.90
CA GLY A 79 8.87 -18.87 15.42
C GLY A 79 9.08 -17.48 14.80
N TRP A 80 10.29 -17.17 14.31
CA TRP A 80 10.56 -15.93 13.58
C TRP A 80 9.86 -15.88 12.22
N LEU A 81 9.76 -17.02 11.53
CA LEU A 81 9.06 -17.14 10.24
C LEU A 81 7.54 -17.06 10.45
N GLY A 82 7.05 -17.65 11.55
CA GLY A 82 5.67 -17.47 12.01
C GLY A 82 5.34 -15.99 12.29
N ALA A 83 6.24 -15.28 12.99
CA ALA A 83 6.08 -13.85 13.26
C ALA A 83 6.07 -13.00 11.98
N LEU A 84 6.97 -13.26 11.02
CA LEU A 84 6.97 -12.60 9.71
C LEU A 84 5.70 -12.90 8.90
N THR A 85 5.20 -14.12 8.96
CA THR A 85 3.96 -14.50 8.27
C THR A 85 2.76 -13.79 8.89
N LEU A 86 2.70 -13.71 10.22
CA LEU A 86 1.65 -13.01 10.94
C LEU A 86 1.70 -11.50 10.68
N SER A 87 2.88 -10.88 10.68
CA SER A 87 3.03 -9.46 10.35
C SER A 87 2.58 -9.20 8.91
N PHE A 88 2.97 -10.07 7.97
CA PHE A 88 2.50 -9.98 6.58
C PHE A 88 0.97 -10.04 6.49
N ILE A 89 0.32 -10.97 7.19
CA ILE A 89 -1.14 -11.07 7.24
C ILE A 89 -1.76 -9.77 7.78
N VAL A 90 -1.29 -9.27 8.93
CA VAL A 90 -1.85 -8.05 9.53
C VAL A 90 -1.66 -6.85 8.61
N VAL A 91 -0.46 -6.66 8.07
CA VAL A 91 -0.12 -5.51 7.24
C VAL A 91 -0.86 -5.55 5.91
N TYR A 92 -0.78 -6.67 5.18
CA TYR A 92 -1.28 -6.72 3.80
C TYR A 92 -2.75 -7.12 3.70
N LEU A 93 -3.31 -7.86 4.67
CA LEU A 93 -4.75 -8.20 4.66
C LEU A 93 -5.60 -7.24 5.47
N VAL A 94 -5.02 -6.43 6.37
CA VAL A 94 -5.78 -5.43 7.14
C VAL A 94 -5.44 -4.02 6.68
N CYS A 95 -4.16 -3.60 6.70
CA CYS A 95 -3.82 -2.21 6.39
C CYS A 95 -4.04 -1.86 4.92
N LEU A 96 -3.75 -2.77 3.99
CA LEU A 96 -3.91 -2.50 2.56
C LEU A 96 -5.39 -2.31 2.15
N PRO A 97 -6.36 -3.15 2.56
CA PRO A 97 -7.78 -2.87 2.31
C PRO A 97 -8.28 -1.57 2.96
N LEU A 98 -7.83 -1.25 4.18
CA LEU A 98 -8.18 -0.01 4.87
C LEU A 98 -7.63 1.22 4.15
N LEU A 99 -6.38 1.15 3.67
CA LEU A 99 -5.79 2.15 2.79
C LEU A 99 -6.63 2.33 1.53
N GLY A 100 -7.00 1.24 0.87
CA GLY A 100 -7.80 1.28 -0.37
C GLY A 100 -9.21 1.82 -0.17
N PHE A 101 -9.84 1.56 0.97
CA PHE A 101 -11.11 2.20 1.32
C PHE A 101 -10.93 3.71 1.46
N GLY A 102 -9.91 4.15 2.21
CA GLY A 102 -9.58 5.57 2.38
C GLY A 102 -9.25 6.27 1.06
N LEU A 103 -8.46 5.65 0.19
CA LEU A 103 -8.09 6.17 -1.12
C LEU A 103 -9.28 6.29 -2.07
N ARG A 104 -10.18 5.29 -2.09
CA ARG A 104 -11.41 5.36 -2.89
C ARG A 104 -12.32 6.50 -2.42
N ARG A 105 -12.49 6.67 -1.10
CA ARG A 105 -13.25 7.78 -0.53
C ARG A 105 -12.64 9.14 -0.90
N ALA A 106 -11.32 9.29 -0.73
CA ALA A 106 -10.59 10.52 -1.09
C ALA A 106 -10.67 10.83 -2.58
N ARG A 107 -10.55 9.81 -3.44
CA ARG A 107 -10.70 9.94 -4.89
C ARG A 107 -12.10 10.43 -5.28
N LEU A 108 -13.16 9.92 -4.64
CA LEU A 108 -14.51 10.37 -4.94
C LEU A 108 -14.73 11.82 -4.48
N ALA A 109 -14.34 12.15 -3.25
CA ALA A 109 -14.49 13.50 -2.70
C ALA A 109 -13.76 14.55 -3.56
N VAL A 110 -12.55 14.25 -4.03
CA VAL A 110 -11.79 15.20 -4.86
C VAL A 110 -12.34 15.33 -6.27
N LEU A 111 -12.95 14.27 -6.83
CA LEU A 111 -13.62 14.34 -8.14
C LEU A 111 -14.89 15.18 -8.07
N ILE A 112 -15.67 15.06 -6.98
CA ILE A 112 -16.85 15.90 -6.72
C ILE A 112 -16.40 17.36 -6.57
N ALA A 113 -15.39 17.62 -5.74
CA ALA A 113 -14.88 18.97 -5.53
C ALA A 113 -14.31 19.59 -6.82
N ARG A 114 -13.71 18.79 -7.70
CA ARG A 114 -13.24 19.28 -9.01
C ARG A 114 -14.38 19.74 -9.91
N ARG A 115 -15.55 19.09 -9.82
CA ARG A 115 -16.75 19.46 -10.59
C ARG A 115 -17.47 20.66 -10.00
N ASP A 116 -17.71 20.64 -8.69
CA ASP A 116 -18.63 21.57 -8.02
C ASP A 116 -17.91 22.71 -7.27
N GLY A 117 -16.57 22.71 -7.27
CA GLY A 117 -15.75 23.61 -6.46
C GLY A 117 -15.43 23.01 -5.09
N LYS A 118 -14.65 23.72 -4.27
CA LYS A 118 -14.19 23.22 -2.97
C LYS A 118 -15.39 22.88 -2.06
N THR A 119 -15.57 21.60 -1.75
CA THR A 119 -16.65 21.09 -0.90
C THR A 119 -16.17 20.80 0.53
N ASP A 120 -17.08 20.90 1.50
CA ASP A 120 -16.81 20.54 2.90
C ASP A 120 -16.46 19.05 3.05
N GLU A 121 -17.04 18.19 2.20
CA GLU A 121 -16.75 16.75 2.18
C GLU A 121 -15.27 16.45 1.87
N LEU A 122 -14.65 17.21 0.96
CA LEU A 122 -13.21 17.07 0.70
C LEU A 122 -12.38 17.53 1.90
N ALA A 123 -12.80 18.60 2.59
CA ALA A 123 -12.12 19.08 3.77
C ALA A 123 -12.16 18.03 4.90
N ASP A 124 -13.31 17.40 5.12
CA ASP A 124 -13.48 16.32 6.10
C ASP A 124 -12.63 15.10 5.75
N VAL A 125 -12.60 14.68 4.48
CA VAL A 125 -11.79 13.53 4.05
C VAL A 125 -10.30 13.81 4.13
N LEU A 126 -9.86 15.05 3.85
CA LEU A 126 -8.46 15.44 4.06
C LEU A 126 -8.13 15.58 5.55
N ALA A 127 -9.10 15.93 6.41
CA ALA A 127 -8.93 15.90 7.85
C ALA A 127 -8.79 14.46 8.39
N ASP A 128 -9.53 13.52 7.79
CA ASP A 128 -9.38 12.07 8.02
C ASP A 128 -8.07 11.56 7.39
N ARG A 129 -6.97 11.62 8.16
CA ARG A 129 -5.61 11.18 7.77
C ARG A 129 -5.46 9.66 7.58
N VAL A 130 -6.55 8.94 7.35
CA VAL A 130 -6.60 7.47 7.22
C VAL A 130 -5.58 6.96 6.19
N PRO A 131 -5.51 7.47 4.94
CA PRO A 131 -4.56 6.97 3.96
C PRO A 131 -3.10 7.25 4.33
N ILE A 132 -2.83 8.35 5.04
CA ILE A 132 -1.49 8.65 5.54
C ILE A 132 -1.10 7.63 6.60
N VAL A 133 -1.94 7.43 7.63
CA VAL A 133 -1.63 6.55 8.75
C VAL A 133 -1.38 5.12 8.27
N PHE A 134 -2.29 4.56 7.47
CA PHE A 134 -2.12 3.20 6.95
C PHE A 134 -0.98 3.10 5.94
N GLY A 135 -0.76 4.13 5.11
CA GLY A 135 0.39 4.19 4.21
C GLY A 135 1.73 4.21 4.97
N THR A 136 1.82 4.98 6.06
CA THR A 136 3.02 5.02 6.90
C THR A 136 3.26 3.68 7.60
N ILE A 137 2.22 3.04 8.14
CA ILE A 137 2.32 1.70 8.74
C ILE A 137 2.84 0.70 7.70
N LEU A 138 2.29 0.71 6.48
CA LEU A 138 2.71 -0.16 5.38
C LEU A 138 4.18 0.06 5.00
N VAL A 139 4.63 1.31 4.89
CA VAL A 139 6.03 1.63 4.57
C VAL A 139 6.97 1.19 5.70
N LEU A 140 6.61 1.44 6.95
CA LEU A 140 7.43 1.05 8.12
C LEU A 140 7.46 -0.46 8.36
N SER A 141 6.46 -1.17 7.87
CA SER A 141 6.36 -2.62 8.04
C SER A 141 7.22 -3.43 7.07
N VAL A 142 7.77 -2.79 6.03
CA VAL A 142 8.73 -3.43 5.13
C VAL A 142 10.09 -3.50 5.86
N PRO A 143 10.59 -4.71 6.17
CA PRO A 143 11.88 -4.89 6.83
C PRO A 143 13.07 -4.59 5.91
#